data_AF-V7FAL4-F1
#
_entry.id   AF-V7FAL4-F1
#
_cell.length_a   1.000
_cell.length_b   1.000
_cell.length_c   1.000
_cell.angle_alpha   90.00
_cell.angle_beta   90.00
_cell.angle_gamma   90.00
#
_symmetry.space_group_name_H-M   'P 1'
#
loop_
_entity.id
_entity.type
_entity.pdbx_description
1 polymer ?
#
loop_
_entity_poly.entity_id
_entity_poly.type
_entity_poly.pdbx_seq_one_letter_code
_entity_poly.pdbx_strand_id
1 'polypeptide(L)'
;MRVLTLVMAETLAAGSTVIEALGNHLNVDMGTWWQPDDAFFDLLRDKEIANSMLAEVGGKLVADGNVAEKVKTQKKIIRDFLAGENGRQKIETWLPRWMKFPAESYTSRGGFGTADQWAQVQPLFVRK
;
A
#
# COMPACT_ATOMS: atom_id res chain seq x y z
N MET A 1 17.33 -24.55 7.36
CA MET A 1 16.60 -23.59 6.48
C MET A 1 16.37 -22.20 7.07
N ARG A 2 16.18 -22.01 8.39
CA ARG A 2 15.87 -20.68 8.96
C ARG A 2 16.95 -19.60 8.80
N VAL A 3 18.24 -19.98 8.90
CA VAL A 3 19.37 -19.04 8.77
C VAL A 3 19.48 -18.50 7.35
N LEU A 4 19.31 -19.35 6.33
CA LEU A 4 19.38 -18.93 4.92
C LEU A 4 18.22 -18.00 4.55
N THR A 5 17.01 -18.28 5.04
CA THR A 5 15.85 -17.39 4.86
C THR A 5 16.06 -16.04 5.56
N LEU A 6 16.64 -16.03 6.76
CA LEU A 6 16.96 -14.79 7.47
C LEU A 6 18.03 -13.98 6.72
N VAL A 7 19.11 -14.62 6.27
CA VAL A 7 20.17 -13.95 5.50
C VAL A 7 19.65 -13.42 4.16
N MET A 8 18.78 -14.16 3.47
CA MET A 8 18.10 -13.65 2.26
C MET A 8 17.21 -12.44 2.57
N ALA A 9 16.48 -12.47 3.70
CA ALA A 9 15.66 -11.33 4.12
C ALA A 9 16.51 -10.11 4.53
N GLU A 10 17.65 -10.30 5.19
CA GLU A 10 18.57 -9.22 5.57
C GLU A 10 19.32 -8.64 4.37
N THR A 11 19.54 -9.44 3.32
CA THR A 11 20.15 -8.97 2.06
C THR A 11 19.14 -8.37 1.09
N LEU A 12 17.82 -8.55 1.32
CA LEU A 12 16.81 -7.70 0.71
C LEU A 12 17.02 -6.28 1.25
N ALA A 13 17.65 -5.41 0.47
CA ALA A 13 17.68 -3.97 0.72
C ALA A 13 16.28 -3.31 0.54
N ALA A 14 15.21 -4.08 0.73
CA ALA A 14 13.83 -3.64 0.65
C ALA A 14 13.59 -2.53 1.66
N GLY A 15 12.95 -1.47 1.18
CA GLY A 15 12.67 -0.30 1.99
C GLY A 15 13.88 0.61 2.26
N SER A 16 15.00 0.44 1.54
CA SER A 16 16.12 1.38 1.54
C SER A 16 15.91 2.52 0.53
N THR A 17 16.49 3.68 0.81
CA THR A 17 16.49 4.84 -0.11
C THR A 17 16.99 4.53 -1.52
N VAL A 18 17.99 3.65 -1.63
CA VAL A 18 18.57 3.26 -2.93
C VAL A 18 17.53 2.50 -3.77
N ILE A 19 16.79 1.58 -3.16
CA ILE A 19 15.75 0.83 -3.86
C ILE A 19 14.57 1.74 -4.22
N GLU A 20 14.16 2.65 -3.33
CA GLU A 20 13.11 3.63 -3.64
C GLU A 20 13.52 4.55 -4.81
N ALA A 21 14.76 5.03 -4.80
CA ALA A 21 15.31 5.85 -5.88
C ALA A 21 15.37 5.11 -7.22
N LEU A 22 15.82 3.86 -7.23
CA LEU A 22 15.86 3.04 -8.43
C LEU A 22 14.45 2.71 -8.93
N GLY A 23 13.53 2.34 -8.04
CA GLY A 23 12.13 2.07 -8.36
C GLY A 23 11.45 3.29 -9.01
N ASN A 24 11.65 4.47 -8.42
CA ASN A 24 11.16 5.73 -8.97
C ASN A 24 11.81 6.07 -10.33
N HIS A 25 13.14 5.89 -10.48
CA HIS A 25 13.84 6.18 -11.73
C HIS A 25 13.46 5.23 -12.88
N LEU A 26 13.24 3.95 -12.57
CA LEU A 26 12.87 2.92 -13.53
C LEU A 26 11.36 2.87 -13.81
N ASN A 27 10.56 3.70 -13.13
CA ASN A 27 9.11 3.73 -13.21
C ASN A 27 8.48 2.35 -12.94
N VAL A 28 8.92 1.70 -11.86
CA VAL A 28 8.46 0.35 -11.49
C VAL A 28 6.99 0.41 -11.07
N ASP A 29 6.14 -0.34 -11.80
CA ASP A 29 4.74 -0.57 -11.44
C ASP A 29 4.55 -2.01 -10.94
N MET A 30 4.24 -2.14 -9.65
CA MET A 30 3.98 -3.43 -9.01
C MET A 30 2.50 -3.83 -9.05
N GLY A 31 1.60 -2.96 -9.54
CA GLY A 31 0.16 -3.19 -9.53
C GLY A 31 -0.26 -4.44 -10.30
N THR A 32 0.43 -4.77 -11.39
CA THR A 32 0.15 -5.99 -12.17
C THR A 32 0.55 -7.29 -11.45
N TRP A 33 1.51 -7.21 -10.51
CA TRP A 33 2.09 -8.37 -9.82
C TRP A 33 1.54 -8.56 -8.40
N TRP A 34 0.73 -7.61 -7.94
CA TRP A 34 0.17 -7.59 -6.60
C TRP A 34 -1.30 -7.97 -6.61
N GLN A 35 -1.68 -8.86 -5.69
CA GLN A 35 -3.06 -9.11 -5.31
C GLN A 35 -3.13 -9.30 -3.80
N PRO A 36 -4.03 -8.59 -3.10
CA PRO A 36 -4.19 -8.78 -1.67
C PRO A 36 -4.89 -10.12 -1.41
N ASP A 37 -4.32 -10.90 -0.50
CA ASP A 37 -4.90 -12.14 -0.01
C ASP A 37 -5.62 -11.95 1.35
N ASP A 38 -6.19 -13.02 1.89
CA ASP A 38 -6.83 -12.96 3.20
C ASP A 38 -5.86 -12.56 4.32
N ALA A 39 -4.59 -12.97 4.23
CA ALA A 39 -3.57 -12.63 5.22
C ALA A 39 -3.30 -11.12 5.28
N PHE A 40 -3.23 -10.46 4.12
CA PHE A 40 -3.16 -9.00 4.04
C PHE A 40 -4.33 -8.34 4.79
N PHE A 41 -5.56 -8.79 4.52
CA PHE A 41 -6.73 -8.22 5.19
C PHE A 41 -6.78 -8.55 6.67
N ASP A 42 -6.31 -9.70 7.12
CA ASP A 42 -6.30 -10.08 8.54
C ASP A 42 -5.31 -9.22 9.35
N LEU A 43 -4.19 -8.84 8.74
CA LEU A 43 -3.18 -7.97 9.35
C LEU A 43 -3.57 -6.49 9.38
N LEU A 44 -4.47 -6.04 8.49
CA LEU A 44 -4.93 -4.65 8.45
C LEU A 44 -5.82 -4.29 9.65
N ARG A 45 -5.26 -3.84 10.78
CA ARG A 45 -6.06 -3.56 12.00
C ARG A 45 -6.51 -2.12 12.15
N ASP A 46 -5.80 -1.21 11.51
CA ASP A 46 -6.00 0.22 11.67
C ASP A 46 -7.20 0.71 10.85
N LYS A 47 -8.17 1.34 11.53
CA LYS A 47 -9.41 1.81 10.92
C LYS A 47 -9.18 2.98 9.96
N GLU A 48 -8.26 3.88 10.28
CA GLU A 48 -7.99 5.04 9.42
C GLU A 48 -7.31 4.60 8.14
N ILE A 49 -6.35 3.67 8.24
CA ILE A 49 -5.68 3.11 7.07
C ILE A 49 -6.68 2.34 6.20
N ALA A 50 -7.53 1.50 6.79
CA ALA A 50 -8.56 0.79 6.04
C ALA A 50 -9.54 1.74 5.32
N ASN A 51 -9.92 2.85 5.95
CA ASN A 51 -10.78 3.84 5.31
C ASN A 51 -10.06 4.59 4.18
N SER A 52 -8.78 4.91 4.35
CA SER A 52 -7.94 5.53 3.32
C SER A 52 -7.78 4.61 2.09
N MET A 53 -7.54 3.31 2.32
CA MET A 53 -7.54 2.30 1.25
C MET A 53 -8.90 2.20 0.55
N LEU A 54 -9.99 2.26 1.31
CA LEU A 54 -11.33 2.26 0.75
C LEU A 54 -11.57 3.50 -0.13
N ALA A 55 -11.01 4.66 0.21
CA ALA A 55 -11.11 5.86 -0.61
C ALA A 55 -10.39 5.71 -1.96
N GLU A 56 -9.28 4.98 -1.99
CA GLU A 56 -8.55 4.70 -3.24
C GLU A 56 -9.29 3.72 -4.14
N VAL A 57 -9.85 2.66 -3.54
CA VAL A 57 -10.48 1.57 -4.29
C VAL A 57 -11.93 1.93 -4.67
N GLY A 58 -12.70 2.46 -3.72
CA GLY A 58 -14.13 2.74 -3.87
C GLY A 58 -14.47 4.21 -4.09
N GLY A 59 -13.47 5.10 -4.07
CA GLY A 59 -13.67 6.54 -4.15
C GLY A 59 -14.06 7.18 -2.80
N LYS A 60 -13.84 8.50 -2.73
CA LYS A 60 -14.02 9.28 -1.49
C LYS A 60 -15.43 9.20 -0.92
N LEU A 61 -16.47 9.25 -1.76
CA LEU A 61 -17.86 9.23 -1.30
C LEU A 61 -18.20 7.92 -0.56
N VAL A 62 -17.69 6.78 -1.05
CA VAL A 62 -17.88 5.48 -0.39
C VAL A 62 -17.12 5.43 0.92
N ALA A 63 -15.89 5.95 0.96
CA ALA A 63 -15.10 6.00 2.20
C ALA A 63 -15.77 6.87 3.27
N ASP A 64 -16.24 8.07 2.90
CA ASP A 64 -16.90 9.01 3.80
C ASP A 64 -18.19 8.39 4.38
N GLY A 65 -18.99 7.71 3.54
CA GLY A 65 -20.19 7.00 3.98
C GLY A 65 -19.92 5.82 4.92
N ASN A 66 -18.71 5.28 4.93
CA ASN A 66 -18.30 4.14 5.74
C ASN A 66 -17.30 4.50 6.85
N VAL A 67 -17.06 5.79 7.12
CA VAL A 67 -16.06 6.22 8.11
C VAL A 67 -16.44 5.76 9.53
N ALA A 68 -17.73 5.70 9.86
CA ALA A 68 -18.23 5.26 11.16
C ALA A 68 -18.23 3.72 11.30
N GLU A 69 -18.20 2.99 10.19
CA GLU A 69 -18.30 1.53 10.17
C GLU A 69 -17.13 0.81 10.83
N LYS A 70 -17.34 -0.46 11.18
CA LYS A 70 -16.27 -1.31 11.72
C LYS A 70 -15.22 -1.59 10.63
N VAL A 71 -13.96 -1.75 11.02
CA VAL A 71 -12.85 -2.09 10.09
C VAL A 71 -13.18 -3.34 9.27
N LYS A 72 -13.82 -4.34 9.88
CA LYS A 72 -14.27 -5.56 9.17
C LYS A 72 -15.22 -5.24 8.00
N THR A 73 -16.13 -4.29 8.17
CA THR A 73 -17.04 -3.85 7.12
C THR A 73 -16.26 -3.16 6.00
N GLN A 74 -15.35 -2.24 6.34
CA GLN A 74 -14.51 -1.54 5.36
C GLN A 74 -13.63 -2.52 4.55
N LYS A 75 -12.99 -3.49 5.21
CA LYS A 75 -12.23 -4.57 4.55
C LYS A 75 -13.09 -5.35 3.57
N LYS A 76 -14.32 -5.70 3.96
CA LYS A 76 -15.24 -6.41 3.09
C LYS A 76 -15.56 -5.59 1.84
N ILE A 77 -15.84 -4.29 1.99
CA ILE A 77 -16.13 -3.42 0.86
C ILE A 77 -14.93 -3.32 -0.09
N ILE A 78 -13.70 -3.22 0.45
CA ILE A 78 -12.48 -3.25 -0.36
C ILE A 78 -12.39 -4.54 -1.16
N ARG A 79 -12.59 -5.71 -0.52
CA ARG A 79 -12.60 -7.01 -1.21
C ARG A 79 -13.64 -7.05 -2.32
N ASP A 80 -14.84 -6.56 -2.06
CA ASP A 80 -15.92 -6.55 -3.05
C ASP A 80 -15.53 -5.73 -4.30
N PHE A 81 -14.87 -4.58 -4.14
CA PHE A 81 -14.37 -3.80 -5.29
C PHE A 81 -13.25 -4.51 -6.05
N LEU A 82 -12.33 -5.20 -5.35
CA LEU A 82 -11.22 -5.90 -5.99
C LEU A 82 -11.67 -7.17 -6.72
N ALA A 83 -12.74 -7.82 -6.22
CA ALA A 83 -13.36 -8.97 -6.86
C ALA A 83 -14.36 -8.58 -7.96
N GLY A 84 -14.88 -7.35 -7.95
CA GLY A 84 -15.98 -6.94 -8.84
C GLY A 84 -17.34 -7.51 -8.42
N GLU A 85 -17.53 -7.71 -7.12
CA GLU A 85 -18.72 -8.33 -6.54
C GLU A 85 -19.69 -7.29 -5.98
N ASN A 86 -20.92 -7.73 -5.65
CA ASN A 86 -21.94 -6.90 -4.99
C ASN A 86 -22.28 -5.61 -5.78
N GLY A 87 -22.31 -5.72 -7.11
CA GLY A 87 -22.65 -4.61 -8.02
C GLY A 87 -21.57 -3.55 -8.17
N ARG A 88 -20.33 -3.83 -7.73
CA ARG A 88 -19.20 -2.89 -7.81
C ARG A 88 -18.38 -3.14 -9.06
N GLN A 89 -17.91 -2.06 -9.68
CA GLN A 89 -16.95 -2.16 -10.77
C GLN A 89 -15.64 -2.74 -10.23
N LYS A 90 -15.13 -3.78 -10.89
CA LYS A 90 -13.86 -4.40 -10.52
C LYS A 90 -12.73 -3.40 -10.67
N ILE A 91 -11.95 -3.23 -9.62
CA ILE A 91 -10.70 -2.47 -9.65
C ILE A 91 -9.54 -3.43 -9.86
N GLU A 92 -8.84 -3.28 -10.98
CA GLU A 92 -7.65 -4.04 -11.29
C GLU A 92 -6.40 -3.23 -10.92
N THR A 93 -5.29 -3.92 -10.66
CA THR A 93 -3.97 -3.31 -10.41
C THR A 93 -3.87 -2.35 -9.21
N TRP A 94 -4.85 -2.36 -8.29
CA TRP A 94 -4.73 -1.60 -7.05
C TRP A 94 -3.61 -2.18 -6.20
N LEU A 95 -2.76 -1.31 -5.66
CA LEU A 95 -1.69 -1.67 -4.75
C LEU A 95 -1.61 -0.67 -3.59
N PRO A 96 -1.38 -1.13 -2.35
CA PRO A 96 -1.24 -0.23 -1.22
C PRO A 96 -0.10 0.78 -1.37
N ARG A 97 -0.29 2.00 -0.88
CA ARG A 97 0.72 3.08 -0.91
C ARG A 97 2.13 2.68 -0.49
N TRP A 98 2.27 1.88 0.56
CA TRP A 98 3.57 1.44 1.06
C TRP A 98 4.29 0.40 0.18
N MET A 99 3.62 -0.12 -0.85
CA MET A 99 4.19 -1.03 -1.85
C MET A 99 4.46 -0.32 -3.19
N LYS A 100 4.12 0.97 -3.32
CA LYS A 100 4.38 1.76 -4.53
C LYS A 100 5.85 2.14 -4.58
N PHE A 101 6.33 2.54 -5.75
CA PHE A 101 7.61 3.21 -5.90
C PHE A 101 7.37 4.65 -6.36
N PRO A 102 7.72 5.67 -5.55
CA PRO A 102 8.23 5.54 -4.19
C PRO A 102 7.16 5.13 -3.17
N ALA A 103 7.57 4.50 -2.07
CA ALA A 103 6.66 4.08 -1.01
C ALA A 103 6.08 5.26 -0.24
N GLU A 104 4.77 5.22 0.02
CA GLU A 104 4.03 6.28 0.71
C GLU A 104 3.31 5.77 1.97
N SER A 105 3.17 6.64 2.97
CA SER A 105 2.33 6.38 4.14
C SER A 105 0.86 6.73 3.86
N TYR A 106 -0.06 6.02 4.50
CA TYR A 106 -1.48 6.40 4.52
C TYR A 106 -1.80 7.50 5.51
N THR A 107 -0.97 7.68 6.54
CA THR A 107 -1.24 8.61 7.64
C THR A 107 0.00 9.44 7.98
N SER A 108 -0.22 10.62 8.55
CA SER A 108 0.85 11.49 9.04
C SER A 108 1.41 11.08 10.40
N ARG A 109 0.98 9.94 10.97
CA ARG A 109 1.46 9.44 12.27
C ARG A 109 2.94 9.02 12.26
N GLY A 110 3.54 8.87 11.08
CA GLY A 110 4.91 8.39 10.92
C GLY A 110 5.06 6.91 11.28
N GLY A 111 6.31 6.47 11.45
CA GLY A 111 6.65 5.10 11.83
C GLY A 111 6.83 4.15 10.64
N PHE A 112 6.73 4.67 9.41
CA PHE A 112 7.05 3.93 8.19
C PHE A 112 8.38 4.45 7.62
N GLY A 113 9.47 3.88 8.13
CA GLY A 113 10.83 4.39 7.90
C GLY A 113 11.23 4.53 6.43
N THR A 114 10.69 3.68 5.54
CA THR A 114 10.95 3.77 4.10
C THR A 114 10.42 5.05 3.47
N ALA A 115 9.17 5.44 3.78
CA ALA A 115 8.62 6.70 3.29
C ALA A 115 9.35 7.91 3.90
N ASP A 116 9.70 7.83 5.18
CA ASP A 116 10.45 8.89 5.87
C ASP A 116 11.84 9.09 5.26
N GLN A 117 12.51 7.99 4.91
CA GLN A 117 13.81 7.99 4.24
C GLN A 117 13.71 8.49 2.80
N TRP A 118 12.69 8.07 2.05
CA TRP A 118 12.44 8.57 0.69
C TRP A 118 12.23 10.08 0.68
N ALA A 119 11.44 10.63 1.61
CA ALA A 119 11.17 12.07 1.68
C ALA A 119 12.45 12.92 1.79
N GLN A 120 13.53 12.39 2.37
CA GLN A 120 14.82 13.08 2.47
C GLN A 120 15.57 13.16 1.13
N VAL A 121 15.40 12.16 0.27
CA VAL A 121 16.13 12.04 -1.00
C VAL A 121 15.31 12.45 -2.22
N GLN A 122 13.97 12.47 -2.10
CA GLN A 122 13.04 12.88 -3.17
C GLN A 122 13.43 14.20 -3.86
N PRO A 123 13.88 15.27 -3.15
CA PRO A 123 14.26 16.53 -3.79
C PRO A 123 15.39 16.39 -4.83
N LEU A 124 16.22 15.35 -4.74
CA LEU A 124 17.30 15.08 -5.69
C LEU A 124 16.78 14.58 -7.06
N PHE A 125 15.53 14.12 -7.11
CA PHE A 125 14.90 13.52 -8.30
C PHE A 125 13.88 14.45 -8.97
N VAL A 126 13.55 15.60 -8.35
CA VAL A 126 12.69 16.61 -8.97
C VAL A 126 13.53 17.42 -9.96
N ARG A 127 13.42 17.11 -11.26
CA ARG A 127 13.98 17.96 -12.31
C ARG A 127 13.33 19.35 -12.26
N LYS A 128 14.14 20.41 -12.31
CA LYS A 128 13.70 21.75 -12.70
C LYS A 128 13.26 21.76 -14.16
#